data_AF-A0A6P4FGI0-F1
#
_entry.id   AF-A0A6P4FGI0-F1
#
_cell.length_a   1.000
_cell.length_b   1.000
_cell.length_c   1.000
_cell.angle_alpha   90.00
_cell.angle_beta   90.00
_cell.angle_gamma   90.00
#
_symmetry.space_group_name_H-M   'P 1'
#
loop_
_entity.id
_entity.type
_entity.pdbx_description
1 polymer ?
#
loop_
_entity_poly.entity_id
_entity_poly.type
_entity_poly.pdbx_seq_one_letter_code
_entity_poly.pdbx_strand_id
1 'polypeptide(L)'
;MAENIGPGDAVFLPAFTYTATAEVPLVLGATPVFVDVDLATFQIDPASLRERIEKVRKDGRLKPRAIVGVDLFGQPAPWDALREIASDYGLFLMDDCAQSFGGAYHGRNLGAEAVATTLSFFPSKPLGGYGDGGAILTDDAERADLYRSLRTHGEGKTRYEVLRTGMNGRLDTLQAAVLLAKLDVFREELARRDAIANAYDAGLKDVVTVPARVPDSASAWAIYSVLLKDSAER
;
A
#
# COMPACT_ATOMS: atom_id res chain seq x y z
N MET A 1 -13.71 9.50 -1.58
CA MET A 1 -13.71 10.87 -1.01
C MET A 1 -12.27 11.31 -0.73
N ALA A 2 -12.05 12.60 -0.47
CA ALA A 2 -10.79 13.36 -0.63
C ALA A 2 -10.38 13.60 -2.09
N GLU A 3 -10.04 12.54 -2.84
CA GLU A 3 -9.61 12.67 -4.25
C GLU A 3 -10.78 12.66 -5.27
N ASN A 4 -12.02 12.79 -4.77
CA ASN A 4 -13.25 12.78 -5.57
C ASN A 4 -13.39 11.56 -6.50
N ILE A 5 -13.00 10.39 -5.98
CA ILE A 5 -13.19 9.08 -6.63
C ILE A 5 -14.54 8.51 -6.21
N GLY A 6 -15.33 8.03 -7.17
CA GLY A 6 -16.66 7.45 -6.93
C GLY A 6 -17.31 6.77 -8.15
N PRO A 7 -18.65 6.77 -8.26
CA PRO A 7 -19.37 6.11 -9.35
C PRO A 7 -18.90 6.52 -10.74
N GLY A 8 -18.67 5.52 -11.60
CA GLY A 8 -18.16 5.71 -12.96
C GLY A 8 -16.64 5.79 -13.08
N ASP A 9 -15.91 5.84 -11.97
CA ASP A 9 -14.44 5.82 -11.98
C ASP A 9 -13.89 4.39 -11.94
N ALA A 10 -12.77 4.18 -12.62
CA ALA A 10 -11.95 2.98 -12.57
C ALA A 10 -10.72 3.21 -11.68
N VAL A 11 -10.49 2.28 -10.75
CA VAL A 11 -9.31 2.26 -9.86
C VAL A 11 -8.49 1.00 -10.14
N PHE A 12 -7.28 1.18 -10.64
CA PHE A 12 -6.37 0.09 -11.02
C PHE A 12 -5.57 -0.35 -9.79
N LEU A 13 -5.56 -1.65 -9.52
CA LEU A 13 -4.88 -2.23 -8.34
C LEU A 13 -4.48 -3.68 -8.62
N PRO A 14 -3.45 -4.21 -7.94
CA PRO A 14 -3.00 -5.58 -8.16
C PRO A 14 -4.10 -6.60 -7.81
N ALA A 15 -4.26 -7.61 -8.66
CA ALA A 15 -5.19 -8.72 -8.45
C ALA A 15 -4.81 -9.55 -7.22
N PHE A 16 -3.52 -9.61 -6.92
CA PHE A 16 -2.96 -10.32 -5.77
C PHE A 16 -2.58 -9.31 -4.68
N THR A 17 -3.52 -9.03 -3.78
CA THR A 17 -3.36 -8.15 -2.62
C THR A 17 -4.39 -8.51 -1.54
N TYR A 18 -4.36 -7.83 -0.40
CA TYR A 18 -5.39 -7.95 0.62
C TYR A 18 -6.71 -7.29 0.18
N THR A 19 -7.83 -7.84 0.64
CA THR A 19 -9.18 -7.43 0.21
C THR A 19 -9.47 -5.94 0.39
N ALA A 20 -8.88 -5.29 1.40
CA ALA A 20 -9.11 -3.87 1.69
C ALA A 20 -8.75 -2.95 0.50
N THR A 21 -7.71 -3.30 -0.27
CA THR A 21 -7.28 -2.51 -1.44
C THR A 21 -8.40 -2.40 -2.49
N ALA A 22 -9.20 -3.47 -2.69
CA ALA A 22 -10.33 -3.48 -3.61
C ALA A 22 -11.67 -3.07 -2.97
N GLU A 23 -11.84 -3.34 -1.67
CA GLU A 23 -13.03 -3.00 -0.91
C GLU A 23 -13.27 -1.49 -0.83
N VAL A 24 -12.21 -0.70 -0.60
CA VAL A 24 -12.35 0.76 -0.45
C VAL A 24 -12.90 1.44 -1.72
N PRO A 25 -12.42 1.15 -2.95
CA PRO A 25 -13.06 1.64 -4.16
C PRO A 25 -14.54 1.23 -4.29
N LEU A 26 -14.90 0.00 -3.92
CA LEU A 26 -16.29 -0.48 -3.95
C LEU A 26 -17.19 0.29 -2.97
N VAL A 27 -16.72 0.55 -1.76
CA VAL A 27 -17.44 1.37 -0.75
C VAL A 27 -17.69 2.79 -1.27
N LEU A 28 -16.78 3.33 -2.09
CA LEU A 28 -16.94 4.64 -2.74
C LEU A 28 -17.84 4.60 -3.98
N GLY A 29 -18.27 3.41 -4.44
CA GLY A 29 -19.04 3.21 -5.66
C GLY A 29 -18.19 3.20 -6.94
N ALA A 30 -16.87 3.27 -6.83
CA ALA A 30 -15.96 3.12 -7.96
C ALA A 30 -15.79 1.64 -8.35
N THR A 31 -15.20 1.39 -9.52
CA THR A 31 -14.94 0.02 -10.02
C THR A 31 -13.46 -0.35 -9.89
N PRO A 32 -13.11 -1.34 -9.06
CA PRO A 32 -11.79 -1.97 -9.10
C PRO A 32 -11.51 -2.57 -10.48
N VAL A 33 -10.34 -2.28 -11.03
CA VAL A 33 -9.81 -2.91 -12.24
C VAL A 33 -8.54 -3.65 -11.86
N PHE A 34 -8.65 -4.98 -11.82
CA PHE A 34 -7.55 -5.84 -11.42
C PHE A 34 -6.45 -5.89 -12.48
N VAL A 35 -5.22 -5.70 -12.01
CA VAL A 35 -3.98 -5.74 -12.78
C VAL A 35 -3.16 -6.93 -12.33
N ASP A 36 -2.48 -7.61 -13.25
CA ASP A 36 -1.66 -8.76 -12.90
C ASP A 36 -0.42 -8.35 -12.09
N VAL A 37 0.28 -9.33 -11.51
CA VAL A 37 1.49 -9.13 -10.72
C VAL A 37 2.68 -9.86 -11.35
N ASP A 38 3.89 -9.36 -11.07
CA ASP A 38 5.12 -10.10 -11.35
C ASP A 38 5.17 -11.36 -10.47
N LEU A 39 5.37 -12.54 -11.08
CA LEU A 39 5.29 -13.81 -10.37
C LEU A 39 6.46 -14.07 -9.41
N ALA A 40 7.57 -13.33 -9.54
CA ALA A 40 8.74 -13.50 -8.69
C ALA A 40 8.66 -12.62 -7.43
N THR A 41 8.14 -11.41 -7.57
CA THR A 41 8.11 -10.38 -6.53
C THR A 41 6.71 -10.12 -5.96
N PHE A 42 5.66 -10.57 -6.66
CA PHE A 42 4.23 -10.34 -6.39
C PHE A 42 3.78 -8.88 -6.44
N GLN A 43 4.62 -7.99 -6.96
CA GLN A 43 4.29 -6.58 -7.13
C GLN A 43 3.50 -6.38 -8.41
N ILE A 44 2.67 -5.32 -8.47
CA ILE A 44 1.88 -4.98 -9.66
C ILE A 44 2.76 -4.91 -10.93
N ASP A 45 2.34 -5.55 -12.02
CA ASP A 45 3.06 -5.54 -13.30
C ASP A 45 2.73 -4.27 -14.11
N PRO A 46 3.73 -3.40 -14.41
CA PRO A 46 3.52 -2.21 -15.22
C PRO A 46 3.00 -2.48 -16.65
N ALA A 47 3.36 -3.61 -17.26
CA ALA A 47 2.89 -3.95 -18.60
C ALA A 47 1.40 -4.30 -18.60
N SER A 48 0.99 -5.18 -17.68
CA SER A 48 -0.43 -5.47 -17.41
C SER A 48 -1.21 -4.19 -17.07
N LEU A 49 -0.63 -3.30 -16.25
CA LEU A 49 -1.28 -2.02 -15.89
C LEU A 49 -1.60 -1.17 -17.12
N ARG A 50 -0.63 -0.97 -18.02
CA ARG A 50 -0.84 -0.19 -19.26
C ARG A 50 -1.92 -0.83 -20.14
N GLU A 51 -1.92 -2.16 -20.29
CA GLU A 51 -2.96 -2.87 -21.05
C GLU A 51 -4.35 -2.62 -20.45
N ARG A 52 -4.49 -2.73 -19.12
CA ARG A 52 -5.77 -2.53 -18.42
C ARG A 52 -6.27 -1.10 -18.55
N ILE A 53 -5.39 -0.10 -18.42
CA ILE A 53 -5.74 1.31 -18.61
C ILE A 53 -6.29 1.52 -20.02
N GLU A 54 -5.59 1.06 -21.04
CA GLU A 54 -6.00 1.23 -22.44
C GLU A 54 -7.31 0.51 -22.76
N LYS A 55 -7.51 -0.69 -22.19
CA LYS A 55 -8.76 -1.43 -22.34
C LYS A 55 -9.95 -0.70 -21.75
N VAL A 56 -9.80 -0.10 -20.56
CA VAL A 56 -10.83 0.74 -19.92
C VAL A 56 -11.12 1.98 -20.77
N ARG A 57 -10.09 2.68 -21.24
CA ARG A 57 -10.23 3.88 -22.09
C ARG A 57 -10.97 3.56 -23.39
N LYS A 58 -10.62 2.47 -24.05
CA LYS A 58 -11.24 2.02 -25.31
C LYS A 58 -12.70 1.61 -25.14
N ASP A 59 -13.02 0.95 -24.03
CA ASP A 59 -14.38 0.53 -23.69
C ASP A 59 -15.31 1.72 -23.37
N GLY A 60 -14.77 2.78 -22.74
CA GLY A 60 -15.45 4.06 -22.55
C GLY A 60 -16.58 4.07 -21.52
N ARG A 61 -16.89 2.95 -20.85
CA ARG A 61 -17.92 2.90 -19.78
C ARG A 61 -17.44 3.44 -18.45
N LEU A 62 -16.14 3.40 -18.19
CA LEU A 62 -15.53 3.88 -16.96
C LEU A 62 -14.46 4.93 -17.29
N LYS A 63 -14.25 5.85 -16.36
CA LYS A 63 -13.18 6.85 -16.43
C LYS A 63 -11.96 6.37 -15.63
N PRO A 64 -10.79 6.15 -16.25
CA PRO A 64 -9.55 5.93 -15.51
C PRO A 64 -9.32 7.05 -14.49
N ARG A 65 -9.13 6.69 -13.22
CA ARG A 65 -9.06 7.69 -12.15
C ARG A 65 -7.85 7.56 -11.23
N ALA A 66 -7.52 6.34 -10.82
CA ALA A 66 -6.46 6.13 -9.85
C ALA A 66 -5.72 4.80 -10.04
N ILE A 67 -4.47 4.76 -9.59
CA ILE A 67 -3.65 3.57 -9.45
C ILE A 67 -3.34 3.42 -7.96
N VAL A 68 -3.52 2.22 -7.42
CA VAL A 68 -3.05 1.83 -6.09
C VAL A 68 -1.90 0.84 -6.27
N GLY A 69 -0.68 1.30 -6.01
CA GLY A 69 0.48 0.41 -5.85
C GLY A 69 0.46 -0.18 -4.44
N VAL A 70 0.75 -1.46 -4.32
CA VAL A 70 0.81 -2.15 -3.02
C VAL A 70 2.21 -2.67 -2.83
N ASP A 71 2.84 -2.28 -1.73
CA ASP A 71 4.16 -2.79 -1.35
C ASP A 71 4.03 -4.16 -0.65
N LEU A 72 3.76 -5.19 -1.45
CA LEU A 72 3.33 -6.48 -0.94
C LEU A 72 4.46 -7.22 -0.21
N PHE A 73 4.13 -7.87 0.90
CA PHE A 73 5.05 -8.63 1.78
C PHE A 73 6.20 -7.82 2.39
N GLY A 74 6.15 -6.50 2.26
CA GLY A 74 7.16 -5.59 2.76
C GLY A 74 8.16 -5.12 1.72
N GLN A 75 8.00 -5.52 0.46
CA GLN A 75 8.83 -5.08 -0.66
C GLN A 75 8.15 -3.96 -1.44
N PRO A 76 8.89 -3.03 -2.04
CA PRO A 76 8.30 -1.94 -2.79
C PRO A 76 7.66 -2.40 -4.10
N ALA A 77 6.53 -1.79 -4.47
CA ALA A 77 6.02 -1.82 -5.83
C ALA A 77 7.01 -1.16 -6.83
N PRO A 78 6.88 -1.36 -8.16
CA PRO A 78 7.77 -0.74 -9.15
C PRO A 78 7.47 0.77 -9.32
N TRP A 79 7.80 1.56 -8.28
CA TRP A 79 7.35 2.94 -8.11
C TRP A 79 7.79 3.90 -9.23
N ASP A 80 8.97 3.68 -9.83
CA ASP A 80 9.41 4.49 -10.98
C ASP A 80 8.46 4.33 -12.18
N ALA A 81 8.11 3.09 -12.52
CA ALA A 81 7.18 2.79 -13.60
C ALA A 81 5.75 3.24 -13.28
N LEU A 82 5.31 3.08 -12.01
CA LEU A 82 3.98 3.52 -11.59
C LEU A 82 3.84 5.04 -11.66
N ARG A 83 4.87 5.81 -11.26
CA ARG A 83 4.89 7.27 -11.41
C ARG A 83 4.82 7.70 -12.87
N GLU A 84 5.61 7.06 -13.74
CA GLU A 84 5.59 7.35 -15.17
C GLU A 84 4.19 7.11 -15.75
N ILE A 85 3.61 5.93 -15.51
CA ILE A 85 2.26 5.57 -15.98
C ILE A 85 1.22 6.54 -15.42
N ALA A 86 1.26 6.84 -14.12
CA ALA A 86 0.31 7.77 -13.51
C ALA A 86 0.40 9.17 -14.15
N SER A 87 1.62 9.64 -14.45
CA SER A 87 1.85 10.91 -15.14
C SER A 87 1.32 10.89 -16.57
N ASP A 88 1.67 9.87 -17.36
CA ASP A 88 1.26 9.71 -18.76
C ASP A 88 -0.26 9.75 -18.95
N TYR A 89 -0.99 9.14 -18.01
CA TYR A 89 -2.45 9.03 -18.06
C TYR A 89 -3.19 10.04 -17.15
N GLY A 90 -2.47 10.88 -16.40
CA GLY A 90 -3.06 11.85 -15.47
C GLY A 90 -3.88 11.21 -14.35
N LEU A 91 -3.38 10.11 -13.79
CA LEU A 91 -4.06 9.31 -12.76
C LEU A 91 -3.55 9.66 -11.36
N PHE A 92 -4.45 9.61 -10.37
CA PHE A 92 -4.04 9.71 -8.96
C PHE A 92 -3.28 8.45 -8.56
N LEU A 93 -2.06 8.60 -8.04
CA LEU A 93 -1.24 7.49 -7.58
C LEU A 93 -1.28 7.42 -6.05
N MET A 94 -1.60 6.24 -5.52
CA MET A 94 -1.65 5.95 -4.09
C MET A 94 -0.74 4.77 -3.74
N ASP A 95 -0.09 4.87 -2.60
CA ASP A 95 0.75 3.82 -2.01
C ASP A 95 0.01 3.12 -0.85
N ASP A 96 -0.25 1.82 -1.02
CA ASP A 96 -0.64 0.91 0.04
C ASP A 96 0.62 0.27 0.66
N CYS A 97 1.20 1.01 1.61
CA CYS A 97 2.38 0.65 2.40
C CYS A 97 1.99 -0.14 3.68
N ALA A 98 0.80 -0.77 3.70
CA ALA A 98 0.30 -1.49 4.88
C ALA A 98 1.17 -2.68 5.31
N GLN A 99 2.10 -3.15 4.48
CA GLN A 99 3.01 -4.25 4.80
C GLN A 99 4.48 -3.85 4.77
N SER A 100 4.81 -2.63 4.36
CA SER A 100 6.19 -2.23 4.03
C SER A 100 6.74 -1.07 4.84
N PHE A 101 6.03 -0.58 5.85
CA PHE A 101 6.57 0.44 6.74
C PHE A 101 7.92 -0.03 7.32
N GLY A 102 8.97 0.79 7.14
CA GLY A 102 10.36 0.44 7.50
C GLY A 102 11.20 -0.11 6.34
N GLY A 103 10.59 -0.49 5.22
CA GLY A 103 11.29 -0.81 3.98
C GLY A 103 11.84 0.42 3.27
N ALA A 104 12.66 0.20 2.25
CA ALA A 104 13.31 1.26 1.49
C ALA A 104 13.37 0.93 -0.01
N TYR A 105 13.39 1.97 -0.84
CA TYR A 105 13.57 1.91 -2.28
C TYR A 105 14.51 3.03 -2.74
N HIS A 106 15.52 2.69 -3.54
CA HIS A 106 16.59 3.61 -3.97
C HIS A 106 17.23 4.38 -2.80
N GLY A 107 17.46 3.69 -1.69
CA GLY A 107 18.08 4.26 -0.48
C GLY A 107 17.19 5.20 0.33
N ARG A 108 15.90 5.34 0.00
CA ARG A 108 14.92 6.15 0.74
C ARG A 108 13.86 5.27 1.38
N ASN A 109 13.37 5.66 2.56
CA ASN A 109 12.29 4.92 3.22
C ASN A 109 11.01 4.98 2.38
N LEU A 110 10.28 3.86 2.35
CA LEU A 110 8.92 3.82 1.82
C LEU A 110 7.98 4.69 2.65
N GLY A 111 6.91 5.17 2.03
CA GLY A 111 6.04 6.19 2.62
C GLY A 111 5.85 7.45 1.77
N ALA A 112 6.68 7.68 0.75
CA ALA A 112 6.73 8.91 -0.02
C ALA A 112 6.76 8.70 -1.54
N GLU A 113 6.44 7.49 -2.02
CA GLU A 113 6.59 7.15 -3.45
C GLU A 113 5.38 7.59 -4.30
N ALA A 114 4.28 7.97 -3.66
CA ALA A 114 3.01 8.35 -4.27
C ALA A 114 2.46 9.68 -3.68
N VAL A 115 1.32 10.16 -4.21
CA VAL A 115 0.69 11.41 -3.74
C VAL A 115 0.21 11.30 -2.29
N ALA A 116 -0.28 10.11 -1.93
CA ALA A 116 -0.63 9.76 -0.57
C ALA A 116 -0.30 8.28 -0.32
N THR A 117 0.10 8.00 0.91
CA THR A 117 0.50 6.66 1.35
C THR A 117 -0.32 6.25 2.56
N THR A 118 -0.88 5.05 2.56
CA THR A 118 -1.55 4.46 3.73
C THR A 118 -0.66 3.49 4.46
N LEU A 119 -0.68 3.57 5.79
CA LEU A 119 -0.02 2.64 6.69
C LEU A 119 -1.05 1.84 7.47
N SER A 120 -0.67 0.63 7.86
CA SER A 120 -1.40 -0.20 8.82
C SER A 120 -0.52 -0.47 10.04
N PHE A 121 -1.13 -0.35 11.22
CA PHE A 121 -0.54 -0.71 12.50
C PHE A 121 -1.26 -1.89 13.13
N PHE A 122 -1.89 -2.75 12.32
CA PHE A 122 -2.46 -4.00 12.82
C PHE A 122 -1.38 -4.83 13.55
N PRO A 123 -1.70 -5.60 14.61
CA PRO A 123 -0.67 -6.15 15.51
C PRO A 123 0.41 -7.01 14.86
N SER A 124 0.13 -7.66 13.72
CA SER A 124 1.10 -8.50 13.01
C SER A 124 1.99 -7.75 11.99
N LYS A 125 1.77 -6.45 11.78
CA LYS A 125 2.61 -5.65 10.87
C LYS A 125 4.04 -5.51 11.41
N PRO A 126 5.04 -5.22 10.54
CA PRO A 126 6.41 -4.98 11.00
C PRO A 126 6.46 -4.00 12.18
N LEU A 127 5.76 -2.86 12.06
CA LEU A 127 5.42 -1.99 13.17
C LEU A 127 3.92 -2.12 13.49
N GLY A 128 3.58 -2.94 14.47
CA GLY A 128 2.19 -3.18 14.90
C GLY A 128 1.87 -2.59 16.27
N GLY A 129 0.64 -2.06 16.42
CA GLY A 129 0.05 -1.71 17.70
C GLY A 129 -0.53 -2.92 18.44
N TYR A 130 -1.30 -2.68 19.49
CA TYR A 130 -2.07 -3.71 20.22
C TYR A 130 -3.56 -3.57 19.93
N GLY A 131 -3.90 -3.36 18.66
CA GLY A 131 -5.27 -3.18 18.17
C GLY A 131 -5.25 -2.66 16.73
N ASP A 132 -6.42 -2.27 16.22
CA ASP A 132 -6.51 -1.63 14.92
C ASP A 132 -5.92 -0.22 14.94
N GLY A 133 -5.24 0.13 13.85
CA GLY A 133 -4.61 1.43 13.68
C GLY A 133 -4.05 1.59 12.29
N GLY A 134 -3.88 2.84 11.88
CA GLY A 134 -3.28 3.20 10.60
C GLY A 134 -2.97 4.70 10.54
N ALA A 135 -2.34 5.10 9.45
CA ALA A 135 -2.02 6.50 9.17
C ALA A 135 -2.07 6.76 7.66
N ILE A 136 -2.14 8.04 7.31
CA ILE A 136 -1.93 8.52 5.95
C ILE A 136 -0.75 9.48 5.97
N LEU A 137 0.19 9.29 5.04
CA LEU A 137 1.32 10.18 4.80
C LEU A 137 1.07 10.91 3.47
N THR A 138 1.43 12.19 3.42
CA THR A 138 1.44 13.01 2.21
C THR A 138 2.31 14.24 2.46
N ASP A 139 3.01 14.71 1.43
CA ASP A 139 3.78 15.97 1.47
C ASP A 139 2.92 17.19 1.09
N ASP A 140 1.68 16.97 0.65
CA ASP A 140 0.75 18.04 0.29
C ASP A 140 -0.01 18.52 1.53
N ALA A 141 0.26 19.77 1.94
CA ALA A 141 -0.35 20.38 3.12
C ALA A 141 -1.88 20.53 3.01
N GLU A 142 -2.40 20.83 1.82
CA GLU A 142 -3.84 20.98 1.61
C GLU A 142 -4.54 19.62 1.71
N ARG A 143 -3.94 18.57 1.14
CA ARG A 143 -4.39 17.18 1.33
C ARG A 143 -4.30 16.75 2.77
N ALA A 144 -3.21 17.05 3.48
CA ALA A 144 -3.06 16.71 4.88
C ALA A 144 -4.19 17.32 5.73
N ASP A 145 -4.54 18.58 5.49
CA ASP A 145 -5.65 19.25 6.18
C ASP A 145 -7.01 18.64 5.81
N LEU A 146 -7.23 18.33 4.53
CA LEU A 146 -8.44 17.64 4.08
C LEU A 146 -8.58 16.25 4.71
N TYR A 147 -7.51 15.46 4.75
CA TYR A 147 -7.51 14.12 5.34
C TYR A 147 -7.75 14.17 6.84
N ARG A 148 -7.15 15.13 7.57
CA ARG A 148 -7.41 15.35 9.00
C ARG A 148 -8.87 15.71 9.28
N SER A 149 -9.45 16.58 8.44
CA SER A 149 -10.86 16.95 8.50
C SER A 149 -11.75 15.71 8.29
N LEU A 150 -11.54 14.97 7.20
CA LEU A 150 -12.33 13.77 6.88
C LEU A 150 -12.23 12.70 7.96
N ARG A 151 -11.05 12.51 8.57
CA ARG A 151 -10.80 11.55 9.67
C ARG A 151 -11.57 11.87 10.94
N THR A 152 -11.97 13.13 11.11
CA THR A 152 -12.72 13.63 12.28
C THR A 152 -14.07 14.18 11.83
N HIS A 153 -14.92 13.32 11.27
CA HIS A 153 -16.30 13.64 10.85
C HIS A 153 -16.45 14.78 9.82
N GLY A 154 -15.38 15.19 9.14
CA GLY A 154 -15.40 16.32 8.21
C GLY A 154 -15.36 17.68 8.89
N GLU A 155 -14.80 17.73 10.11
CA GLU A 155 -14.66 18.94 10.90
C GLU A 155 -13.88 20.05 10.16
N GLY A 156 -14.33 21.29 10.35
CA GLY A 156 -13.69 22.51 9.87
C GLY A 156 -12.57 23.00 10.79
N LYS A 157 -12.35 24.31 10.82
CA LYS A 157 -11.29 24.90 11.67
C LYS A 157 -11.72 25.07 13.12
N THR A 158 -13.03 25.06 13.37
CA THR A 158 -13.61 25.25 14.70
C THR A 158 -14.39 24.02 15.15
N ARG A 159 -14.42 23.80 16.47
CA ARG A 159 -15.20 22.71 17.07
C ARG A 159 -16.68 22.92 16.74
N TYR A 160 -17.32 21.88 16.19
CA TYR A 160 -18.73 21.85 15.70
C TYR A 160 -18.99 22.43 14.30
N GLU A 161 -17.99 22.96 13.61
CA GLU A 161 -18.12 23.24 12.18
C GLU A 161 -17.92 21.94 11.40
N VAL A 162 -18.93 21.51 10.63
CA VAL A 162 -18.86 20.31 9.78
C VAL A 162 -19.00 20.76 8.33
N LEU A 163 -17.89 20.72 7.58
CA LEU A 163 -17.81 21.25 6.22
C LEU A 163 -18.18 20.23 5.14
N ARG A 164 -18.16 18.94 5.49
CA ARG A 164 -18.30 17.82 4.57
C ARG A 164 -18.63 16.55 5.34
N THR A 165 -19.12 15.53 4.63
CA THR A 165 -19.23 14.19 5.21
C THR A 165 -17.84 13.61 5.41
N GLY A 166 -17.52 13.22 6.65
CA GLY A 166 -16.30 12.47 6.98
C GLY A 166 -16.61 11.13 7.65
N MET A 167 -15.65 10.65 8.43
CA MET A 167 -15.73 9.41 9.19
C MET A 167 -15.05 9.58 10.56
N ASN A 168 -15.21 8.61 11.45
CA ASN A 168 -14.41 8.51 12.67
C ASN A 168 -13.25 7.54 12.41
N GLY A 169 -12.10 8.05 11.98
CA GLY A 169 -10.93 7.25 11.60
C GLY A 169 -9.70 7.52 12.47
N ARG A 170 -9.90 7.90 13.73
CA ARG A 170 -8.82 8.32 14.63
C ARG A 170 -7.99 7.11 15.12
N LEU A 171 -6.72 7.36 15.38
CA LEU A 171 -5.86 6.44 16.12
C LEU A 171 -5.97 6.77 17.62
N ASP A 172 -6.24 5.77 18.44
CA ASP A 172 -6.32 5.94 19.89
C ASP A 172 -4.97 6.34 20.48
N THR A 173 -4.98 7.22 21.49
CA THR A 173 -3.77 7.66 22.21
C THR A 173 -3.02 6.47 22.83
N LEU A 174 -3.73 5.44 23.30
CA LEU A 174 -3.11 4.22 23.81
C LEU A 174 -2.33 3.47 22.73
N GLN A 175 -2.86 3.37 21.51
CA GLN A 175 -2.16 2.75 20.39
C GLN A 175 -0.93 3.58 19.99
N ALA A 176 -1.05 4.91 19.97
CA ALA A 176 0.07 5.80 19.69
C ALA A 176 1.22 5.64 20.71
N ALA A 177 0.90 5.49 22.01
CA ALA A 177 1.90 5.24 23.05
C ALA A 177 2.64 3.90 22.85
N VAL A 178 1.92 2.84 22.50
CA VAL A 178 2.52 1.52 22.17
C VAL A 178 3.42 1.62 20.95
N LEU A 179 2.97 2.30 19.89
CA LEU A 179 3.74 2.47 18.66
C LEU A 179 5.02 3.28 18.90
N LEU A 180 4.97 4.33 19.72
CA LEU A 180 6.15 5.10 20.11
C LEU A 180 7.19 4.22 20.80
N ALA A 181 6.79 3.40 21.77
CA ALA A 181 7.71 2.49 22.46
C ALA A 181 8.31 1.43 21.52
N LYS A 182 7.53 0.95 20.53
CA LYS A 182 8.03 0.00 19.51
C LYS A 182 8.96 0.65 18.50
N LEU A 183 8.74 1.92 18.14
CA LEU A 183 9.60 2.66 17.22
C LEU A 183 11.05 2.74 17.71
N ASP A 184 11.28 2.79 19.02
CA ASP A 184 12.62 2.84 19.63
C ASP A 184 13.50 1.62 19.26
N VAL A 185 12.89 0.45 19.08
CA VAL A 185 13.59 -0.81 18.74
C VAL A 185 13.36 -1.25 17.29
N PHE A 186 12.52 -0.53 16.54
CA PHE A 186 12.04 -1.00 15.24
C PHE A 186 13.14 -1.21 14.20
N ARG A 187 14.18 -0.37 14.21
CA ARG A 187 15.34 -0.54 13.31
C ARG A 187 16.12 -1.83 13.57
N GLU A 188 16.25 -2.22 14.83
CA GLU A 188 16.89 -3.49 15.21
C GLU A 188 16.03 -4.67 14.79
N GLU A 189 14.71 -4.59 14.98
CA GLU A 189 13.78 -5.62 14.53
C GLU A 189 13.83 -5.82 13.00
N LEU A 190 13.90 -4.74 12.21
CA LEU A 190 14.07 -4.81 10.76
C LEU A 190 15.37 -5.50 10.36
N ALA A 191 16.50 -5.13 10.97
CA ALA A 191 17.78 -5.80 10.73
C ALA A 191 17.73 -7.29 11.09
N ARG A 192 17.02 -7.64 12.19
CA ARG A 192 16.83 -9.03 12.60
C ARG A 192 15.98 -9.80 11.60
N ARG A 193 14.91 -9.20 11.07
CA ARG A 193 14.07 -9.80 10.03
C ARG A 193 14.87 -10.08 8.76
N ASP A 194 15.72 -9.15 8.33
CA ASP A 194 16.57 -9.34 7.17
C ASP A 194 17.55 -10.51 7.36
N ALA A 195 18.20 -10.58 8.53
CA ALA A 195 19.08 -11.71 8.86
C ALA A 195 18.34 -13.06 8.84
N ILE A 196 17.09 -13.11 9.31
CA ILE A 196 16.25 -14.31 9.28
C ILE A 196 15.86 -14.68 7.84
N ALA A 197 15.46 -13.70 7.03
CA ALA A 197 15.14 -13.92 5.61
C ALA A 197 16.34 -14.50 4.85
N ASN A 198 17.53 -13.92 5.04
CA ASN A 198 18.77 -14.42 4.43
C ASN A 198 19.12 -15.85 4.88
N ALA A 199 18.84 -16.21 6.15
CA ALA A 199 19.01 -17.57 6.63
C ALA A 199 18.01 -18.55 5.98
N TYR A 200 16.77 -18.12 5.77
CA TYR A 200 15.79 -18.91 5.02
C TYR A 200 16.19 -19.08 3.56
N ASP A 201 16.69 -18.04 2.89
CA ASP A 201 17.17 -18.18 1.51
C ASP A 201 18.25 -19.26 1.42
N ALA A 202 19.24 -19.20 2.30
CA ALA A 202 20.34 -20.15 2.33
C ALA A 202 19.86 -21.58 2.60
N GLY A 203 18.87 -21.76 3.48
CA GLY A 203 18.36 -23.07 3.89
C GLY A 203 17.29 -23.66 2.97
N LEU A 204 16.56 -22.83 2.21
CA LEU A 204 15.36 -23.25 1.47
C LEU A 204 15.48 -23.15 -0.06
N LYS A 205 16.48 -22.44 -0.61
CA LYS A 205 16.61 -22.20 -2.06
C LYS A 205 16.60 -23.45 -2.94
N ASP A 206 17.06 -24.58 -2.41
CA ASP A 206 17.15 -25.86 -3.14
C ASP A 206 15.91 -26.75 -2.91
N VAL A 207 14.97 -26.33 -2.07
CA VAL A 207 13.75 -27.07 -1.68
C VAL A 207 12.50 -26.43 -2.27
N VAL A 208 12.42 -25.10 -2.22
CA VAL A 208 11.27 -24.31 -2.68
C VAL A 208 11.77 -23.08 -3.44
N THR A 209 10.89 -22.44 -4.19
CA THR A 209 11.20 -21.12 -4.77
C THR A 209 11.10 -20.09 -3.66
N VAL A 210 12.25 -19.55 -3.27
CA VAL A 210 12.36 -18.46 -2.28
C VAL A 210 11.92 -17.12 -2.90
N PRO A 211 11.45 -16.15 -2.09
CA PRO A 211 10.94 -14.90 -2.61
C PRO A 211 12.04 -14.10 -3.31
N ALA A 212 11.76 -13.62 -4.53
CA ALA A 212 12.69 -12.73 -5.22
C ALA A 212 12.70 -11.35 -4.54
N ARG A 213 13.88 -10.72 -4.49
CA ARG A 213 14.04 -9.37 -3.98
C ARG A 213 13.84 -8.34 -5.08
N VAL A 214 13.09 -7.27 -4.78
CA VAL A 214 13.04 -6.10 -5.67
C VAL A 214 14.43 -5.43 -5.68
N PRO A 215 15.03 -5.15 -6.86
CA PRO A 215 16.34 -4.51 -6.94
C PRO A 215 16.38 -3.15 -6.22
N ASP A 216 17.56 -2.78 -5.71
CA ASP A 216 17.82 -1.50 -5.04
C ASP A 216 16.83 -1.17 -3.91
N SER A 217 16.38 -2.21 -3.20
CA SER A 217 15.41 -2.11 -2.12
C SER A 217 15.85 -2.82 -0.83
N ALA A 218 15.19 -2.45 0.27
CA ALA A 218 15.22 -3.20 1.52
C ALA A 218 13.78 -3.54 1.91
N SER A 219 13.50 -4.82 2.15
CA SER A 219 12.19 -5.29 2.55
C SER A 219 11.97 -5.09 4.05
N ALA A 220 10.75 -4.70 4.44
CA ALA A 220 10.32 -4.78 5.84
C ALA A 220 10.05 -6.22 6.29
N TRP A 221 10.05 -7.19 5.36
CA TRP A 221 9.81 -8.61 5.59
C TRP A 221 8.58 -8.85 6.49
N ALA A 222 7.44 -8.28 6.11
CA ALA A 222 6.18 -8.55 6.79
C ALA A 222 5.82 -10.02 6.69
N ILE A 223 6.09 -10.62 5.53
CA ILE A 223 5.91 -12.05 5.25
C ILE A 223 7.11 -12.53 4.44
N TYR A 224 7.69 -13.67 4.83
CA TYR A 224 8.60 -14.42 3.97
C TYR A 224 7.78 -15.49 3.25
N SER A 225 7.46 -15.26 1.96
CA SER A 225 6.58 -16.11 1.17
C SER A 225 7.39 -17.01 0.24
N VAL A 226 7.07 -18.31 0.22
CA VAL A 226 7.69 -19.29 -0.69
C VAL A 226 6.66 -19.79 -1.70
N LEU A 227 7.12 -20.21 -2.87
CA LEU A 227 6.31 -20.97 -3.81
C LEU A 227 6.75 -22.43 -3.82
N LEU A 228 5.74 -23.29 -3.66
CA LEU A 228 5.86 -24.73 -3.92
C LEU A 228 5.73 -24.97 -5.42
N LYS A 229 6.17 -26.13 -5.90
CA LYS A 229 6.17 -26.41 -7.35
C LYS A 229 4.76 -26.53 -7.90
N ASP A 230 3.86 -27.12 -7.12
CA ASP A 230 2.47 -27.32 -7.47
C ASP A 230 1.59 -27.48 -6.22
N SER A 231 0.29 -27.66 -6.43
CA SER A 231 -0.69 -27.81 -5.36
C SER A 231 -0.62 -29.14 -4.60
N ALA A 232 0.07 -30.15 -5.11
CA ALA A 232 0.21 -31.44 -4.44
C ALA A 232 1.26 -31.40 -3.32
N GLU A 233 2.18 -30.44 -3.36
CA GLU A 233 3.16 -30.18 -2.30
C GLU A 233 2.60 -29.37 -1.10
N ARG A 234 1.33 -28.89 -1.18
CA ARG A 234 0.71 -27.98 -0.19
C ARG A 234 0.37 -28.63 1.15
#